data_AF-A0A6P2FMM6-F1
#
_entry.id   AF-A0A6P2FMM6-F1
#
_cell.length_a   1.000
_cell.length_b   1.000
_cell.length_c   1.000
_cell.angle_alpha   90.00
_cell.angle_beta   90.00
_cell.angle_gamma   90.00
#
_symmetry.space_group_name_H-M   'P 1'
#
loop_
_entity.id
_entity.type
_entity.pdbx_description
1 polymer ?
#
loop_
_entity_poly.entity_id
_entity_poly.type
_entity_poly.pdbx_seq_one_letter_code
_entity_poly.pdbx_strand_id
1 'polypeptide(L)'
;MPDSKAPHASRRQALKLLSAAPMLPLGGIAFLTACGGGGGGSAGFPPIAPAPVPAPAPAPGYVSAEFTGMAAPSLSKPEAIATTTVGSTLKIAFDDGSAQEFRLAYQPFFITGDAVPTARAARS
;
A
#
# COMPACT_ATOMS: atom_id res chain seq x y z
N MET A 1 29.12 16.80 -7.29
CA MET A 1 28.25 16.42 -8.43
C MET A 1 26.86 16.99 -8.17
N PRO A 2 26.37 17.97 -8.93
CA PRO A 2 24.95 18.30 -8.92
C PRO A 2 24.20 17.44 -9.93
N ASP A 3 23.13 16.81 -9.46
CA ASP A 3 22.21 15.97 -10.24
C ASP A 3 21.54 16.74 -11.38
N SER A 4 21.65 16.19 -12.59
CA SER A 4 20.98 16.68 -13.79
C SER A 4 19.51 16.28 -13.78
N LYS A 5 18.63 17.18 -13.30
CA LYS A 5 17.18 17.03 -13.45
C LYS A 5 16.75 17.48 -14.85
N ALA A 6 16.89 16.60 -15.85
CA ALA A 6 16.35 16.84 -17.18
C ALA A 6 14.80 16.86 -17.13
N PRO A 7 14.14 17.87 -17.73
CA PRO A 7 12.72 18.09 -17.52
C PRO A 7 11.87 17.08 -18.29
N HIS A 8 10.89 16.53 -17.57
CA HIS A 8 9.79 15.66 -18.02
C HIS A 8 8.80 16.36 -18.99
N ALA A 9 9.29 17.24 -19.87
CA ALA A 9 8.48 18.09 -20.75
C ALA A 9 7.95 17.34 -21.99
N SER A 10 8.77 16.47 -22.59
CA SER A 10 8.43 15.78 -23.86
C SER A 10 7.23 14.83 -23.76
N ARG A 11 7.15 14.02 -22.69
CA ARG A 11 6.02 13.10 -22.48
C ARG A 11 4.69 13.81 -22.23
N ARG A 12 4.69 14.90 -21.43
CA ARG A 12 3.46 15.64 -21.12
C ARG A 12 2.95 16.43 -22.33
N GLN A 13 3.83 16.87 -23.25
CA GLN A 13 3.40 17.49 -24.51
C GLN A 13 2.78 16.49 -25.48
N ALA A 14 3.34 15.29 -25.60
CA ALA A 14 2.76 14.23 -26.42
C ALA A 14 1.33 13.84 -25.96
N LEU A 15 1.11 13.72 -24.64
CA LEU A 15 -0.23 13.47 -24.10
C LEU A 15 -1.22 14.61 -24.35
N LYS A 16 -0.75 15.87 -24.38
CA LYS A 16 -1.62 17.04 -24.64
C LYS A 16 -2.14 17.10 -26.08
N LEU A 17 -1.33 16.69 -27.07
CA LEU A 17 -1.81 16.61 -28.45
C LEU A 17 -2.83 15.48 -28.63
N LEU A 18 -2.63 14.35 -27.95
CA LEU A 18 -3.56 13.21 -28.04
C LEU A 18 -4.85 13.43 -27.24
N SER A 19 -4.83 14.30 -26.22
CA SER A 19 -6.00 14.65 -25.40
C SER A 19 -6.81 15.84 -25.92
N ALA A 20 -6.25 16.65 -26.84
CA ALA A 20 -6.91 17.81 -27.42
C ALA A 20 -7.47 17.55 -28.83
N ALA A 21 -7.20 16.37 -29.41
CA ALA A 21 -7.83 15.96 -30.65
C ALA A 21 -9.31 15.58 -30.37
N PRO A 22 -10.28 16.13 -31.11
CA PRO A 22 -11.66 15.68 -31.00
C PRO A 22 -11.68 14.19 -31.37
N MET A 23 -12.36 13.39 -30.54
CA MET A 23 -12.65 11.97 -30.79
C MET A 23 -13.11 11.79 -32.24
N LEU A 24 -12.18 11.38 -33.10
CA LEU A 24 -12.50 11.04 -34.48
C LEU A 24 -13.41 9.80 -34.40
N PRO A 25 -14.61 9.84 -34.96
CA PRO A 25 -15.44 8.65 -35.03
C PRO A 25 -14.67 7.61 -35.86
N LEU A 26 -14.18 6.54 -35.21
CA LEU A 26 -13.66 5.34 -35.90
C LEU A 26 -14.84 4.56 -36.52
N GLY A 27 -15.62 5.24 -37.35
CA GLY A 27 -16.70 4.72 -38.17
C GLY A 27 -16.40 5.03 -39.63
N GLY A 28 -15.46 4.28 -40.21
CA GLY A 28 -15.35 4.01 -41.64
C GLY A 28 -14.87 5.16 -42.55
N ILE A 29 -13.58 5.17 -42.88
CA ILE A 29 -13.09 5.35 -44.25
C ILE A 29 -11.78 4.56 -44.42
N ALA A 30 -11.83 3.53 -45.25
CA ALA A 30 -10.65 2.87 -45.77
C ALA A 30 -10.10 3.71 -46.94
N PHE A 31 -8.89 4.25 -46.82
CA PHE A 31 -7.98 4.69 -47.91
C PHE A 31 -6.71 5.18 -47.16
N LEU A 32 -5.64 4.42 -46.99
CA LEU A 32 -4.63 4.16 -48.03
C LEU A 32 -3.92 2.83 -47.76
N THR A 33 -4.41 1.76 -48.38
CA THR A 33 -3.55 0.66 -48.80
C THR A 33 -2.56 1.21 -49.83
N ALA A 34 -1.31 1.42 -49.42
CA ALA A 34 -0.19 1.66 -50.33
C ALA A 34 0.92 0.63 -50.05
N CYS A 35 0.88 -0.42 -50.89
CA CYS A 35 1.94 -1.34 -51.31
C CYS A 35 2.67 -2.25 -50.29
N GLY A 36 2.27 -3.53 -50.35
CA GLY A 36 3.19 -4.69 -50.38
C GLY A 36 3.17 -5.54 -49.10
N GLY A 37 2.75 -6.79 -49.07
CA GLY A 37 2.30 -7.73 -50.09
C GLY A 37 2.18 -9.12 -49.43
N GLY A 38 1.21 -9.91 -49.88
CA GLY A 38 1.20 -11.39 -49.84
C GLY A 38 1.29 -12.12 -48.48
N GLY A 39 0.20 -12.76 -48.08
CA GLY A 39 0.25 -13.86 -47.10
C GLY A 39 -1.13 -14.30 -46.65
N GLY A 40 -1.55 -15.47 -47.10
CA GLY A 40 -2.90 -16.02 -46.96
C GLY A 40 -3.46 -16.06 -45.54
N GLY A 41 -4.79 -15.98 -45.48
CA GLY A 41 -5.58 -15.98 -44.27
C GLY A 41 -5.34 -17.20 -43.39
N SER A 42 -4.81 -16.94 -42.21
CA SER A 42 -5.32 -17.49 -40.96
C SER A 42 -5.72 -16.28 -40.12
N ALA A 43 -7.02 -16.10 -39.89
CA ALA A 43 -7.57 -15.06 -39.03
C ALA A 43 -6.97 -15.22 -37.62
N GLY A 44 -5.84 -14.54 -37.38
CA GLY A 44 -5.26 -14.40 -36.06
C GLY A 44 -6.23 -13.54 -35.26
N PHE A 45 -6.92 -14.16 -34.30
CA PHE A 45 -7.63 -13.40 -33.29
C PHE A 45 -6.64 -12.39 -32.67
N PRO A 46 -6.98 -11.09 -32.60
CA PRO A 46 -6.12 -10.15 -31.91
C PRO A 46 -5.97 -10.62 -30.46
N PRO A 47 -4.76 -10.59 -29.88
CA PRO A 47 -4.59 -10.93 -28.48
C PRO A 47 -5.50 -10.01 -27.65
N ILE A 48 -6.41 -10.62 -26.89
CA ILE A 48 -7.28 -9.90 -25.96
C ILE A 48 -6.35 -9.34 -24.89
N ALA A 49 -6.13 -8.02 -24.89
CA ALA A 49 -5.38 -7.37 -23.83
C ALA A 49 -6.10 -7.61 -22.50
N PRO A 50 -5.41 -8.05 -21.44
CA PRO A 50 -6.04 -8.23 -20.14
C PRO A 50 -6.63 -6.90 -19.66
N ALA A 51 -7.83 -6.97 -19.07
CA ALA A 51 -8.48 -5.79 -18.52
C ALA A 51 -7.55 -5.09 -17.51
N PRO A 52 -7.54 -3.75 -17.47
CA PRO A 52 -6.77 -3.01 -16.46
C PRO A 52 -7.18 -3.47 -15.06
N VAL A 53 -6.21 -3.86 -14.25
CA VAL A 53 -6.46 -4.13 -12.83
C VAL A 53 -6.85 -2.81 -12.17
N PRO A 54 -7.98 -2.73 -11.44
CA PRO A 54 -8.36 -1.52 -10.72
C PRO A 54 -7.23 -1.10 -9.77
N ALA A 55 -6.92 0.20 -9.76
CA ALA A 55 -5.98 0.73 -8.78
C ALA A 55 -6.52 0.50 -7.36
N PRO A 56 -5.66 0.17 -6.37
CA PRO A 56 -6.09 0.04 -4.98
C PRO A 56 -6.76 1.35 -4.52
N ALA A 57 -7.83 1.22 -3.73
CA ALA A 57 -8.46 2.37 -3.11
C ALA A 57 -7.45 3.10 -2.18
N PRO A 58 -7.54 4.43 -2.07
CA PRO A 58 -6.75 5.17 -1.08
C PRO A 58 -6.99 4.64 0.33
N ALA A 59 -5.93 4.54 1.14
CA ALA A 59 -6.08 4.23 2.56
C ALA A 59 -6.78 5.39 3.30
N PRO A 60 -7.60 5.11 4.32
CA PRO A 60 -8.30 6.16 5.04
C PRO A 60 -7.33 7.02 5.86
N GLY A 61 -7.64 8.30 5.97
CA GLY A 61 -6.84 9.30 6.67
C GLY A 61 -7.01 9.18 8.19
N TYR A 62 -5.91 9.41 8.92
CA TYR A 62 -5.94 9.48 10.39
C TYR A 62 -6.71 10.73 10.87
N VAL A 63 -7.57 10.56 11.88
CA VAL A 63 -8.31 11.65 12.52
C VAL A 63 -7.85 11.86 13.95
N SER A 64 -7.91 10.82 14.79
CA SER A 64 -7.58 10.93 16.22
C SER A 64 -7.08 9.61 16.80
N ALA A 65 -6.41 9.71 17.95
CA ALA A 65 -5.96 8.60 18.76
C ALA A 65 -6.37 8.82 20.22
N GLU A 66 -6.99 7.82 20.81
CA GLU A 66 -7.45 7.84 22.19
C GLU A 66 -6.81 6.71 22.98
N PHE A 67 -6.24 7.06 24.13
CA PHE A 67 -5.68 6.10 25.07
C PHE A 67 -6.71 5.78 26.15
N THR A 68 -7.06 4.51 26.27
CA THR A 68 -7.86 4.00 27.39
C THR A 68 -6.93 3.29 28.37
N GLY A 69 -6.78 3.85 29.57
CA GLY A 69 -5.97 3.26 30.62
C GLY A 69 -6.62 2.04 31.26
N MET A 70 -5.81 1.22 31.91
CA MET A 70 -6.27 0.09 32.71
C MET A 70 -6.79 0.57 34.09
N ALA A 71 -7.90 -0.01 34.58
CA ALA A 71 -8.34 0.19 35.96
C ALA A 71 -7.33 -0.41 36.96
N ALA A 72 -7.17 0.22 38.12
CA ALA A 72 -6.26 -0.26 39.15
C ALA A 72 -6.62 -1.70 39.60
N PRO A 73 -5.65 -2.64 39.67
CA PRO A 73 -5.88 -3.97 40.23
C PRO A 73 -6.34 -3.87 41.69
N SER A 74 -7.38 -4.63 42.05
CA SER A 74 -7.88 -4.69 43.43
C SER A 74 -7.49 -6.02 44.08
N LEU A 75 -7.56 -6.07 45.42
CA LEU A 75 -7.26 -7.27 46.21
C LEU A 75 -8.11 -8.50 45.85
N SER A 76 -9.18 -8.33 45.07
CA SER A 76 -9.99 -9.43 44.53
C SER A 76 -9.27 -10.23 43.42
N LYS A 77 -8.20 -9.69 42.82
CA LYS A 77 -7.37 -10.35 41.80
C LYS A 77 -5.88 -10.25 42.19
N PRO A 78 -5.45 -10.93 43.25
CA PRO A 78 -4.08 -10.82 43.79
C PRO A 78 -3.00 -11.24 42.78
N GLU A 79 -3.32 -12.14 41.85
CA GLU A 79 -2.42 -12.60 40.78
C GLU A 79 -1.95 -11.46 39.86
N ALA A 80 -2.79 -10.44 39.65
CA ALA A 80 -2.46 -9.28 38.82
C ALA A 80 -1.57 -8.25 39.56
N ILE A 81 -1.41 -8.37 40.88
CA ILE A 81 -0.55 -7.49 41.69
C ILE A 81 0.90 -7.99 41.67
N ALA A 82 1.10 -9.30 41.53
CA ALA A 82 2.43 -9.92 41.43
C ALA A 82 3.06 -9.82 40.02
N THR A 83 2.32 -9.32 39.04
CA THR A 83 2.72 -9.29 37.63
C THR A 83 2.58 -7.88 37.05
N THR A 84 3.46 -7.53 36.11
CA THR A 84 3.33 -6.30 35.32
C THR A 84 2.26 -6.49 34.24
N THR A 85 0.99 -6.32 34.61
CA THR A 85 -0.15 -6.45 33.69
C THR A 85 -0.40 -5.15 32.94
N VAL A 86 -0.60 -5.22 31.62
CA VAL A 86 -1.06 -4.09 30.79
C VAL A 86 -2.42 -4.43 30.22
N GLY A 87 -3.44 -3.68 30.66
CA GLY A 87 -4.81 -3.76 30.15
C GLY A 87 -5.23 -2.50 29.40
N SER A 88 -4.26 -1.68 29.00
CA SER A 88 -4.50 -0.42 28.28
C SER A 88 -4.71 -0.67 26.79
N THR A 89 -5.45 0.23 26.15
CA THR A 89 -5.81 0.13 24.74
C THR A 89 -5.58 1.47 24.04
N LEU A 90 -5.08 1.45 22.82
CA LEU A 90 -5.04 2.59 21.91
C LEU A 90 -6.11 2.42 20.82
N LYS A 91 -7.02 3.38 20.70
CA LYS A 91 -8.03 3.41 19.63
C LYS A 91 -7.68 4.51 18.63
N ILE A 92 -7.60 4.16 17.35
CA ILE A 92 -7.39 5.10 16.24
C ILE A 92 -8.70 5.26 15.49
N ALA A 93 -9.14 6.49 15.25
CA ALA A 93 -10.28 6.80 14.39
C ALA A 93 -9.78 7.36 13.05
N PHE A 94 -10.47 6.97 11.97
CA PHE A 94 -10.17 7.36 10.61
C PHE A 94 -11.29 8.21 10.00
N ASP A 95 -10.99 8.92 8.91
CA ASP A 95 -11.89 9.86 8.24
C ASP A 95 -13.05 9.18 7.47
N ASP A 96 -12.91 7.89 7.18
CA ASP A 96 -13.96 7.03 6.64
C ASP A 96 -14.95 6.55 7.71
N GLY A 97 -14.77 6.97 8.97
CA GLY A 97 -15.59 6.58 10.11
C GLY A 97 -15.22 5.22 10.71
N SER A 98 -14.23 4.52 10.16
CA SER A 98 -13.69 3.29 10.74
C SER A 98 -12.84 3.60 11.97
N ALA A 99 -12.69 2.60 12.84
CA ALA A 99 -11.79 2.67 13.98
C ALA A 99 -11.02 1.37 14.15
N GLN A 100 -9.75 1.49 14.53
CA GLN A 100 -8.89 0.35 14.82
C GLN A 100 -8.45 0.38 16.28
N GLU A 101 -8.60 -0.76 16.95
CA GLU A 101 -8.27 -0.92 18.36
C GLU A 101 -7.01 -1.77 18.52
N PHE A 102 -6.03 -1.24 19.26
CA PHE A 102 -4.76 -1.89 19.55
C PHE A 102 -4.66 -2.17 21.04
N ARG A 103 -4.66 -3.46 21.40
CA ARG A 103 -4.33 -3.87 22.77
C ARG A 103 -2.85 -3.65 23.01
N LEU A 104 -2.52 -2.88 24.04
CA LEU A 104 -1.13 -2.65 24.41
C LEU A 104 -0.64 -3.86 25.23
N ALA A 105 0.50 -4.41 24.84
CA ALA A 105 1.10 -5.56 25.51
C ALA A 105 2.44 -5.16 26.13
N TYR A 106 2.78 -5.79 27.25
CA TYR A 106 4.11 -5.72 27.84
C TYR A 106 4.95 -6.89 27.31
N GLN A 107 6.01 -6.58 26.57
CA GLN A 107 6.99 -7.56 26.12
C GLN A 107 8.34 -7.27 26.81
N PRO A 108 8.73 -8.07 27.81
CA PRO A 108 10.06 -7.96 28.41
C PRO A 108 11.11 -8.47 27.41
N PHE A 109 12.21 -7.73 27.26
CA PHE A 109 13.37 -8.17 26.47
C PHE A 109 14.26 -9.12 27.26
N PHE A 110 14.30 -8.93 28.58
CA PHE A 110 15.02 -9.78 29.51
C PHE A 110 14.19 -9.89 30.79
N ILE A 111 14.01 -11.10 31.30
CA ILE A 111 13.53 -11.33 32.65
C ILE A 111 14.77 -11.52 33.53
N THR A 112 14.85 -10.78 34.63
CA THR A 112 15.91 -10.98 35.62
C THR A 112 15.85 -12.41 36.16
N GLY A 113 16.92 -13.17 35.94
CA GLY A 113 17.02 -14.58 36.35
C GLY A 113 17.04 -15.56 35.17
N ASP A 114 16.60 -15.15 33.98
CA ASP A 114 16.64 -15.98 32.78
C ASP A 114 18.01 -15.90 32.07
N ALA A 115 18.44 -17.02 31.50
CA ALA A 115 19.66 -17.09 30.72
C ALA A 115 19.50 -16.30 29.40
N VAL A 116 20.29 -15.24 29.23
CA VAL A 116 20.28 -14.43 28.01
C VAL A 116 21.02 -15.16 26.88
N PRO A 117 20.45 -15.29 25.67
CA PRO A 117 21.16 -15.85 24.54
C PRO A 117 22.44 -15.06 24.27
N THR A 118 23.59 -15.72 24.30
CA THR A 118 24.86 -15.07 23.98
C THR A 118 24.83 -14.63 22.51
N ALA A 119 25.10 -13.36 22.23
CA ALA A 119 25.31 -12.90 20.87
C ALA A 119 26.52 -13.64 20.28
N ARG A 120 26.27 -14.68 19.47
CA ARG A 120 27.34 -15.34 18.72
C ARG A 120 27.80 -14.36 17.66
N ALA A 121 28.85 -13.61 17.96
CA ALA A 121 29.53 -12.80 16.97
C ALA A 121 29.97 -13.74 15.83
N ALA A 122 29.41 -13.52 14.64
CA ALA A 122 29.92 -14.10 13.42
C ALA A 122 31.36 -13.60 13.23
N ARG A 123 32.33 -14.39 13.67
CA ARG A 123 33.73 -14.32 13.26
C ARG A 123 34.19 -15.71 12.87
N SER A 124 34.28 -15.91 11.57
CA SER A 124 35.38 -16.60 10.88
C SER A 124 35.16 -16.40 9.40
#